data_AF-A0A317C0N2-F1
#
_entry.id   AF-A0A317C0N2-F1
#
_cell.length_a   1.000
_cell.length_b   1.000
_cell.length_c   1.000
_cell.angle_alpha   90.00
_cell.angle_beta   90.00
_cell.angle_gamma   90.00
#
_symmetry.space_group_name_H-M   'P 1'
#
loop_
_entity.id
_entity.type
_entity.pdbx_description
1 polymer ?
#
loop_
_entity_poly.entity_id
_entity_poly.type
_entity_poly.pdbx_seq_one_letter_code
_entity_poly.pdbx_strand_id
1 'polypeptide(L)'
;MLRGVNDSDIRQPILELRDCTGCRRLIVLFDWFTVLAQIANFLILMWLLKRFLYKPVLDAIDAREKRIADLLNDTQQHEQQVEQQQKALTDKNAAFATERSELLEQAKAEAESVKQQMLDTASNEVAEQRQQWLAGLQKEQQNLERDISQRTQHEVFHVARKALQDLSGIELGAQITQVFIKQLLQLSPTQREQFAVNAAADSGQSEFIIRSAMPLSEASQKALQQAVKETFSVEPSLRFEVDDSLVSGIDMTAGGHKFSWNIDHYLSGLEGSIASLVDSKGEASV
;
A
#
# COMPACT_ATOMS: atom_id res chain seq x y z
N MET A 1 69.90 85.11 2.61
CA MET A 1 70.62 84.78 3.85
C MET A 1 71.69 83.76 3.47
N LEU A 2 72.88 84.25 3.08
CA LEU A 2 74.08 84.41 3.94
C LEU A 2 74.65 83.04 4.33
N ARG A 3 75.65 82.55 3.58
CA ARG A 3 77.12 82.77 3.76
C ARG A 3 77.67 81.65 4.63
N GLY A 4 78.51 80.78 4.07
CA GLY A 4 79.97 80.92 4.20
C GLY A 4 80.44 79.89 5.25
N VAL A 5 81.68 79.43 5.35
CA VAL A 5 82.99 79.95 4.96
C VAL A 5 83.92 78.72 5.05
N ASN A 6 84.38 78.22 3.90
CA ASN A 6 85.79 78.02 3.53
C ASN A 6 86.82 78.58 4.54
N ASP A 7 87.69 77.73 5.10
CA ASP A 7 89.02 78.20 5.50
C ASP A 7 90.09 77.19 5.11
N SER A 8 90.97 77.69 4.25
CA SER A 8 92.24 77.14 3.81
C SER A 8 93.37 77.88 4.54
N ASP A 9 94.57 77.34 4.42
CA ASP A 9 95.84 77.91 4.90
C ASP A 9 96.07 77.72 6.42
N ILE A 10 97.27 77.43 6.92
CA ILE A 10 98.52 78.11 6.62
C ILE A 10 99.68 77.14 6.86
N ARG A 11 100.54 76.99 5.84
CA ARG A 11 101.95 76.59 5.95
C ARG A 11 102.68 77.58 6.84
N GLN A 12 103.73 77.20 7.57
CA GLN A 12 105.05 77.84 7.47
C GLN A 12 106.10 77.19 8.41
N PRO A 13 107.40 77.41 8.15
CA PRO A 13 108.50 76.50 8.49
C PRO A 13 109.57 77.20 9.35
N ILE A 14 110.78 76.62 9.37
CA ILE A 14 112.12 77.26 9.51
C ILE A 14 112.80 77.26 10.90
N LEU A 15 113.88 76.45 10.94
CA LEU A 15 115.21 76.60 11.57
C LEU A 15 115.38 76.88 13.08
N GLU A 16 116.21 76.05 13.75
CA GLU A 16 117.55 76.48 14.18
C GLU A 16 118.51 75.29 14.48
N LEU A 17 119.78 75.52 14.16
CA LEU A 17 120.95 74.66 14.32
C LEU A 17 121.50 74.71 15.75
N ARG A 18 122.04 73.59 16.25
CA ARG A 18 123.11 73.63 17.26
C ARG A 18 124.06 72.43 17.18
N ASP A 19 125.28 72.77 16.77
CA ASP A 19 126.62 72.19 16.93
C ASP A 19 126.87 70.78 17.50
N CYS A 20 127.65 70.04 16.69
CA CYS A 20 128.93 69.38 17.00
C CYS A 20 129.30 69.09 18.46
N THR A 21 129.47 67.81 18.79
CA THR A 21 130.79 67.14 19.00
C THR A 21 130.58 65.81 19.71
N GLY A 22 131.03 64.71 19.11
CA GLY A 22 130.92 63.40 19.75
C GLY A 22 131.10 62.23 18.81
N CYS A 23 132.25 62.18 18.12
CA CYS A 23 132.69 60.97 17.47
C CYS A 23 132.95 59.90 18.54
N ARG A 24 131.99 58.99 18.75
CA ARG A 24 132.24 57.66 19.30
C ARG A 24 131.61 56.62 18.39
N ARG A 25 132.47 56.10 17.54
CA ARG A 25 132.36 54.80 16.87
C ARG A 25 131.92 53.75 17.89
N LEU A 26 130.67 53.32 17.83
CA LEU A 26 130.17 52.15 18.55
C LEU A 26 129.55 51.23 17.52
N ILE A 27 130.26 50.13 17.32
CA ILE A 27 129.98 49.05 16.39
C ILE A 27 128.54 48.58 16.62
N VAL A 28 127.71 48.71 15.58
CA VAL A 28 126.44 48.01 15.47
C VAL A 28 126.81 46.53 15.34
N LEU A 29 126.77 45.80 16.45
CA LEU A 29 126.57 44.36 16.37
C LEU A 29 125.20 44.20 15.70
N PHE A 30 125.21 43.75 14.45
CA PHE A 30 124.07 43.06 13.90
C PHE A 30 123.84 41.86 14.80
N ASP A 31 122.96 42.03 15.78
CA ASP A 31 122.35 40.92 16.47
C ASP A 31 121.44 40.23 15.45
N TRP A 32 122.03 39.43 14.55
CA TRP A 32 121.29 38.41 13.79
C TRP A 32 120.41 37.58 14.73
N PHE A 33 120.87 37.43 15.98
CA PHE A 33 120.10 36.85 17.07
C PHE A 33 118.83 37.64 17.43
N THR A 34 118.85 38.98 17.47
CA THR A 34 117.63 39.77 17.69
C THR A 34 116.73 39.75 16.46
N VAL A 35 117.29 39.78 15.24
CA VAL A 35 116.49 39.63 14.00
C VAL A 35 115.81 38.26 13.95
N LEU A 36 116.53 37.18 14.25
CA LEU A 36 115.98 35.82 14.32
C LEU A 36 114.97 35.68 15.46
N ALA A 37 115.23 36.28 16.63
CA ALA A 37 114.28 36.32 17.74
C ALA A 37 113.01 37.13 17.39
N GLN A 38 113.13 38.18 16.60
CA GLN A 38 112.02 39.02 16.16
C GLN A 38 111.19 38.32 15.06
N ILE A 39 111.84 37.56 14.17
CA ILE A 39 111.18 36.66 13.21
C ILE A 39 110.46 35.52 13.96
N ALA A 40 111.11 34.92 14.96
CA ALA A 40 110.49 33.91 15.81
C ALA A 40 109.28 34.47 16.57
N ASN A 41 109.38 35.69 17.13
CA ASN A 41 108.28 36.37 17.78
C ASN A 41 107.12 36.68 16.82
N PHE A 42 107.42 37.14 15.60
CA PHE A 42 106.41 37.36 14.56
C PHE A 42 105.75 36.06 14.11
N LEU A 43 106.51 34.97 13.94
CA LEU A 43 105.96 33.65 13.60
C LEU A 43 105.10 33.09 14.74
N ILE A 44 105.52 33.24 16.00
CA ILE A 44 104.72 32.87 17.16
C ILE A 44 103.42 33.69 17.18
N LEU A 45 103.48 35.00 16.96
CA LEU A 45 102.32 35.87 16.92
C LEU A 45 101.38 35.54 15.76
N MET A 46 101.92 35.29 14.56
CA MET A 46 101.15 34.92 13.37
C MET A 46 100.51 33.54 13.53
N TRP A 47 101.21 32.59 14.17
CA TRP A 47 100.66 31.29 14.53
C TRP A 47 99.55 31.41 15.57
N LEU A 48 99.73 32.27 16.58
CA LEU A 48 98.71 32.56 17.59
C LEU A 48 97.48 33.21 16.93
N LEU A 49 97.67 34.22 16.09
CA LEU A 49 96.58 34.90 15.36
C LEU A 49 95.83 33.93 14.43
N LYS A 50 96.56 33.07 13.70
CA LYS A 50 95.96 32.06 12.83
C LYS A 50 95.11 31.07 13.63
N ARG A 51 95.59 30.61 14.78
CA ARG A 51 94.93 29.59 15.60
C ARG A 51 93.78 30.18 16.45
N PHE A 52 93.97 31.37 17.01
CA PHE A 52 93.11 31.97 18.03
C PHE A 52 92.18 33.05 17.50
N LEU A 53 92.47 33.69 16.37
CA LEU A 53 91.62 34.74 15.79
C LEU A 53 90.97 34.30 14.47
N TYR A 54 91.76 33.86 13.49
CA TYR A 54 91.25 33.56 12.15
C TYR A 54 90.31 32.36 12.13
N LYS A 55 90.72 31.25 12.74
CA LYS A 55 89.92 30.02 12.77
C LYS A 55 88.56 30.21 13.47
N PRO A 56 88.49 30.71 14.72
CA PRO A 56 87.20 30.91 15.39
C PRO A 56 86.34 32.01 14.76
N VAL A 57 86.93 33.02 14.10
CA VAL A 57 86.14 34.06 13.39
C VAL A 57 85.53 33.51 12.10
N LEU A 58 86.29 32.77 11.28
CA LEU A 58 85.72 32.09 10.10
C LEU A 58 84.68 31.05 10.51
N ASP A 59 84.97 30.22 11.52
CA ASP A 59 84.03 29.23 12.03
C ASP A 59 82.71 29.89 12.52
N ALA A 60 82.80 31.10 13.11
CA ALA A 60 81.62 31.87 13.55
C ALA A 60 80.84 32.50 12.38
N ILE A 61 81.52 32.88 11.29
CA ILE A 61 80.87 33.38 10.07
C ILE A 61 80.20 32.23 9.33
N ASP A 62 80.89 31.11 9.12
CA ASP A 62 80.35 29.90 8.48
C ASP A 62 79.17 29.34 9.29
N ALA A 63 79.25 29.35 10.64
CA ALA A 63 78.14 28.93 11.49
C ALA A 63 76.92 29.86 11.39
N ARG A 64 77.12 31.16 11.16
CA ARG A 64 76.03 32.11 10.93
C ARG A 64 75.42 31.93 9.54
N GLU A 65 76.25 31.81 8.52
CA GLU A 65 75.82 31.59 7.14
C GLU A 65 75.03 30.28 7.02
N LYS A 66 75.53 29.21 7.63
CA LYS A 66 74.85 27.92 7.69
C LYS A 66 73.53 28.00 8.46
N ARG A 67 73.46 28.69 9.61
CA ARG A 67 72.18 28.90 10.32
C ARG A 67 71.17 29.67 9.49
N ILE A 68 71.60 30.70 8.76
CA ILE A 68 70.70 31.49 7.91
C ILE A 68 70.21 30.64 6.74
N ALA A 69 71.10 29.85 6.11
CA ALA A 69 70.74 28.92 5.05
C ALA A 69 69.78 27.82 5.53
N ASP A 70 70.05 27.24 6.70
CA ASP A 70 69.19 26.22 7.31
C ASP A 70 67.81 26.81 7.67
N LEU A 71 67.76 28.03 8.24
CA LEU A 71 66.50 28.70 8.56
C LEU A 71 65.68 29.05 7.31
N LEU A 72 66.34 29.52 6.25
CA LEU A 72 65.67 29.81 4.96
C LEU A 72 65.13 28.54 4.32
N ASN A 73 65.89 27.45 4.33
CA ASN A 73 65.45 26.17 3.79
C ASN A 73 64.30 25.57 4.63
N ASP A 74 64.39 25.63 5.95
CA ASP A 74 63.32 25.18 6.85
C ASP A 74 62.03 25.99 6.66
N THR A 75 62.15 27.32 6.51
CA THR A 75 61.00 28.19 6.22
C THR A 75 60.38 27.85 4.86
N GLN A 76 61.19 27.67 3.81
CA GLN A 76 60.70 27.28 2.48
C GLN A 76 60.02 25.90 2.50
N GLN A 77 60.59 24.93 3.23
CA GLN A 77 59.98 23.61 3.38
C GLN A 77 58.65 23.69 4.15
N HIS A 78 58.60 24.49 5.22
CA HIS A 78 57.36 24.73 5.96
C HIS A 78 56.29 25.42 5.10
N GLU A 79 56.65 26.44 4.32
CA GLU A 79 55.74 27.12 3.39
C GLU A 79 55.19 26.15 2.34
N GLN A 80 56.06 25.33 1.73
CA GLN A 80 55.65 24.30 0.78
C GLN A 80 54.73 23.25 1.42
N GLN A 81 55.02 22.81 2.64
CA GLN A 81 54.15 21.87 3.37
C GLN A 81 52.78 22.49 3.68
N VAL A 82 52.74 23.74 4.12
CA VAL A 82 51.48 24.46 4.38
C VAL A 82 50.67 24.62 3.10
N GLU A 83 51.29 25.02 1.98
CA GLU A 83 50.60 25.10 0.68
C GLU A 83 50.08 23.75 0.20
N GLN A 84 50.86 22.67 0.36
CA GLN A 84 50.43 21.32 0.02
C GLN A 84 49.24 20.87 0.88
N GLN A 85 49.28 21.14 2.19
CA GLN A 85 48.18 20.83 3.10
C GLN A 85 46.93 21.65 2.78
N GLN A 86 47.07 22.95 2.49
CA GLN A 86 45.94 23.80 2.09
C GLN A 86 45.31 23.33 0.78
N LYS A 87 46.12 22.97 -0.22
CA LYS A 87 45.61 22.37 -1.47
C LYS A 87 44.89 21.06 -1.20
N ALA A 88 45.50 20.15 -0.43
CA ALA A 88 44.87 18.87 -0.10
C ALA A 88 43.55 19.03 0.67
N LEU A 89 43.45 20.00 1.59
CA LEU A 89 42.21 20.32 2.29
C LEU A 89 41.16 20.91 1.34
N THR A 90 41.56 21.80 0.44
CA THR A 90 40.66 22.41 -0.55
C THR A 90 40.12 21.36 -1.51
N ASP A 91 40.98 20.48 -2.02
CA ASP A 91 40.61 19.39 -2.92
C ASP A 91 39.68 18.39 -2.22
N LYS A 92 39.98 18.02 -0.96
CA LYS A 92 39.09 17.17 -0.16
C LYS A 92 37.74 17.81 0.10
N ASN A 93 37.71 19.11 0.43
CA ASN A 93 36.45 19.82 0.65
C ASN A 93 35.63 19.90 -0.64
N ALA A 94 36.27 20.12 -1.79
CA ALA A 94 35.60 20.10 -3.08
C ALA A 94 35.04 18.70 -3.40
N ALA A 95 35.83 17.64 -3.18
CA ALA A 95 35.39 16.26 -3.36
C ALA A 95 34.19 15.92 -2.46
N PHE A 96 34.25 16.28 -1.17
CA PHE A 96 33.14 16.09 -0.24
C PHE A 96 31.88 16.88 -0.62
N ALA A 97 32.05 18.11 -1.14
CA ALA A 97 30.91 18.89 -1.62
C ALA A 97 30.22 18.22 -2.81
N THR A 98 31.00 17.70 -3.76
CA THR A 98 30.49 16.94 -4.91
C THR A 98 29.80 15.66 -4.46
N GLU A 99 30.46 14.81 -3.66
CA GLU A 99 29.89 13.56 -3.15
C GLU A 99 28.59 13.81 -2.35
N ARG A 100 28.58 14.83 -1.49
CA ARG A 100 27.38 15.23 -0.77
C ARG A 100 26.25 15.65 -1.71
N SER A 101 26.55 16.40 -2.77
CA SER A 101 25.55 16.82 -3.74
C SER A 101 24.98 15.64 -4.51
N GLU A 102 25.82 14.67 -4.89
CA GLU A 102 25.42 13.44 -5.57
C GLU A 102 24.55 12.57 -4.67
N LEU A 103 24.94 12.37 -3.41
CA LEU A 103 24.15 11.62 -2.42
C LEU A 103 22.80 12.30 -2.14
N LEU A 104 22.76 13.63 -2.05
CA LEU A 104 21.52 14.36 -1.87
C LEU A 104 20.61 14.24 -3.10
N GLU A 105 21.15 14.25 -4.30
CA GLU A 105 20.37 14.10 -5.52
C GLU A 105 19.84 12.67 -5.67
N GLN A 106 20.65 11.66 -5.36
CA GLN A 106 20.21 10.27 -5.30
C GLN A 106 19.10 10.07 -4.27
N ALA A 107 19.26 10.62 -3.05
CA ALA A 107 18.25 10.52 -2.00
C ALA A 107 16.93 11.22 -2.41
N LYS A 108 17.00 12.36 -3.12
CA LYS A 108 15.80 13.02 -3.66
C LYS A 108 15.14 12.20 -4.75
N ALA A 109 15.91 11.62 -5.68
CA ALA A 109 15.39 10.79 -6.75
C ALA A 109 14.71 9.53 -6.19
N GLU A 110 15.32 8.89 -5.19
CA GLU A 110 14.74 7.75 -4.48
C GLU A 110 13.47 8.16 -3.72
N ALA A 111 13.50 9.28 -3.00
CA ALA A 111 12.31 9.79 -2.29
C ALA A 111 11.15 10.09 -3.25
N GLU A 112 11.41 10.69 -4.42
CA GLU A 112 10.37 10.94 -5.42
C GLU A 112 9.86 9.64 -6.05
N SER A 113 10.73 8.66 -6.30
CA SER A 113 10.33 7.34 -6.78
C SER A 113 9.44 6.61 -5.78
N VAL A 114 9.82 6.59 -4.49
CA VAL A 114 9.02 5.99 -3.42
C VAL A 114 7.69 6.71 -3.28
N LYS A 115 7.67 8.04 -3.34
CA LYS A 115 6.44 8.84 -3.31
C LYS A 115 5.53 8.50 -4.48
N GLN A 116 6.05 8.40 -5.69
CA GLN A 116 5.27 7.98 -6.86
C GLN A 116 4.70 6.58 -6.68
N GLN A 117 5.51 5.62 -6.24
CA GLN A 117 5.05 4.26 -5.93
C GLN A 117 3.93 4.25 -4.88
N MET A 118 4.08 5.02 -3.79
CA MET A 118 3.03 5.14 -2.77
C MET A 118 1.74 5.74 -3.32
N LEU A 119 1.83 6.76 -4.17
CA LEU A 119 0.65 7.37 -4.82
C LEU A 119 -0.03 6.40 -5.79
N ASP A 120 0.74 5.64 -6.56
CA ASP A 120 0.23 4.64 -7.48
C ASP A 120 -0.45 3.49 -6.71
N THR A 121 0.18 2.99 -5.65
CA THR A 121 -0.42 1.99 -4.75
C THR A 121 -1.70 2.50 -4.13
N ALA A 122 -1.70 3.70 -3.55
CA ALA A 122 -2.91 4.29 -2.96
C ALA A 122 -4.02 4.49 -4.00
N SER A 123 -3.68 4.90 -5.22
CA SER A 123 -4.64 5.06 -6.32
C SER A 123 -5.25 3.72 -6.74
N ASN A 124 -4.44 2.66 -6.80
CA ASN A 124 -4.89 1.31 -7.10
C ASN A 124 -5.80 0.75 -5.99
N GLU A 125 -5.43 0.93 -4.72
CA GLU A 125 -6.25 0.52 -3.57
C GLU A 125 -7.60 1.23 -3.56
N VAL A 126 -7.64 2.53 -3.83
CA VAL A 126 -8.89 3.31 -3.95
C VAL A 126 -9.73 2.81 -5.13
N ALA A 127 -9.11 2.50 -6.27
CA ALA A 127 -9.81 1.96 -7.43
C ALA A 127 -10.41 0.58 -7.14
N GLU A 128 -9.66 -0.30 -6.49
CA GLU A 128 -10.12 -1.63 -6.08
C GLU A 128 -11.28 -1.52 -5.08
N GLN A 129 -11.13 -0.69 -4.04
CA GLN A 129 -12.18 -0.48 -3.04
C GLN A 129 -13.45 0.10 -3.67
N ARG A 130 -13.31 1.02 -4.64
CA ARG A 130 -14.45 1.55 -5.40
C ARG A 130 -15.13 0.46 -6.23
N GLN A 131 -14.37 -0.41 -6.89
CA GLN A 131 -14.94 -1.52 -7.66
C GLN A 131 -15.69 -2.50 -6.76
N GLN A 132 -15.10 -2.87 -5.63
CA GLN A 132 -15.75 -3.73 -4.64
C GLN A 132 -17.03 -3.09 -4.08
N TRP A 133 -17.00 -1.79 -3.79
CA TRP A 133 -18.18 -1.07 -3.33
C TRP A 133 -19.29 -1.03 -4.37
N LEU A 134 -18.98 -0.74 -5.64
CA LEU A 134 -19.96 -0.75 -6.73
C LEU A 134 -20.57 -2.15 -6.94
N ALA A 135 -19.75 -3.20 -6.89
CA ALA A 135 -20.23 -4.59 -6.94
C ALA A 135 -21.13 -4.92 -5.74
N GLY A 136 -20.77 -4.43 -4.54
CA GLY A 136 -21.60 -4.54 -3.34
C GLY A 136 -22.96 -3.86 -3.49
N LEU A 137 -23.00 -2.63 -4.00
CA LEU A 137 -24.24 -1.89 -4.26
C LEU A 137 -25.14 -2.59 -5.28
N GLN A 138 -24.56 -3.12 -6.36
CA GLN A 138 -25.32 -3.88 -7.37
C GLN A 138 -25.94 -5.15 -6.75
N LYS A 139 -25.18 -5.86 -5.93
CA LYS A 139 -25.68 -7.05 -5.22
C LYS A 139 -26.77 -6.71 -4.21
N GLU A 140 -26.62 -5.61 -3.47
CA GLU A 140 -27.66 -5.12 -2.55
C GLU A 140 -28.94 -4.75 -3.29
N GLN A 141 -28.84 -4.06 -4.44
CA GLN A 141 -29.99 -3.74 -5.29
C GLN A 141 -30.71 -5.02 -5.75
N GLN A 142 -29.98 -5.99 -6.29
CA GLN A 142 -30.55 -7.28 -6.73
C GLN A 142 -31.23 -8.02 -5.58
N ASN A 143 -30.61 -8.05 -4.40
CA ASN A 143 -31.20 -8.67 -3.21
C ASN A 143 -32.48 -7.96 -2.77
N LEU A 144 -32.49 -6.63 -2.78
CA LEU A 144 -33.66 -5.82 -2.43
C LEU A 144 -34.81 -6.06 -3.41
N GLU A 145 -34.53 -6.07 -4.72
CA GLU A 145 -35.54 -6.37 -5.74
C GLU A 145 -36.12 -7.77 -5.55
N ARG A 146 -35.27 -8.77 -5.23
CA ARG A 146 -35.72 -10.13 -4.94
C ARG A 146 -36.62 -10.19 -3.71
N ASP A 147 -36.21 -9.56 -2.61
CA ASP A 147 -37.00 -9.53 -1.36
C ASP A 147 -38.34 -8.82 -1.57
N ILE A 148 -38.36 -7.68 -2.25
CA ILE A 148 -39.61 -6.97 -2.61
C ILE A 148 -40.51 -7.87 -3.46
N SER A 149 -39.96 -8.53 -4.48
CA SER A 149 -40.73 -9.43 -5.35
C SER A 149 -41.34 -10.59 -4.58
N GLN A 150 -40.56 -11.25 -3.72
CA GLN A 150 -41.02 -12.37 -2.89
C GLN A 150 -42.11 -11.96 -1.91
N ARG A 151 -41.94 -10.83 -1.20
CA ARG A 151 -42.96 -10.30 -0.29
C ARG A 151 -44.23 -9.91 -1.03
N THR A 152 -44.10 -9.28 -2.20
CA THR A 152 -45.23 -8.89 -3.03
C THR A 152 -46.01 -10.12 -3.50
N GLN A 153 -45.33 -11.18 -3.95
CA GLN A 153 -45.96 -12.45 -4.30
C GLN A 153 -46.75 -13.01 -3.12
N HIS A 154 -46.10 -13.13 -1.96
CA HIS A 154 -46.73 -13.66 -0.77
C HIS A 154 -48.00 -12.90 -0.40
N GLU A 155 -47.94 -11.56 -0.36
CA GLU A 155 -49.09 -10.72 -0.03
C GLU A 155 -50.20 -10.81 -1.08
N VAL A 156 -49.86 -10.80 -2.37
CA VAL A 156 -50.85 -10.92 -3.46
C VAL A 156 -51.59 -12.26 -3.37
N PHE A 157 -50.86 -13.37 -3.17
CA PHE A 157 -51.48 -14.68 -3.05
C PHE A 157 -52.27 -14.82 -1.75
N HIS A 158 -51.80 -14.25 -0.65
CA HIS A 158 -52.54 -14.22 0.61
C HIS A 158 -53.87 -13.45 0.46
N VAL A 159 -53.85 -12.26 -0.15
CA VAL A 159 -55.04 -11.46 -0.44
C VAL A 159 -55.97 -12.18 -1.41
N ALA A 160 -55.42 -12.82 -2.45
CA ALA A 160 -56.22 -13.59 -3.42
C ALA A 160 -56.93 -14.78 -2.76
N ARG A 161 -56.21 -15.58 -1.94
CA ARG A 161 -56.79 -16.69 -1.16
C ARG A 161 -57.91 -16.18 -0.26
N LYS A 162 -57.66 -15.09 0.48
CA LYS A 162 -58.65 -14.49 1.36
C LYS A 162 -59.89 -13.99 0.60
N ALA A 163 -59.71 -13.27 -0.51
CA ALA A 163 -60.83 -12.80 -1.33
C ALA A 163 -61.65 -13.96 -1.92
N LEU A 164 -61.00 -15.04 -2.35
CA LEU A 164 -61.66 -16.24 -2.87
C LEU A 164 -62.38 -17.05 -1.78
N GLN A 165 -61.91 -16.95 -0.54
CA GLN A 165 -62.58 -17.50 0.63
C GLN A 165 -63.78 -16.63 1.03
N ASP A 166 -63.65 -15.30 1.03
CA ASP A 166 -64.75 -14.39 1.34
C ASP A 166 -65.87 -14.46 0.27
N LEU A 167 -65.50 -14.71 -1.00
CA LEU A 167 -66.44 -14.84 -2.13
C LEU A 167 -67.01 -16.25 -2.30
N SER A 168 -66.54 -17.26 -1.55
CA SER A 168 -67.09 -18.62 -1.65
C SER A 168 -68.39 -18.75 -0.88
N GLY A 169 -69.44 -18.12 -1.42
CA GLY A 169 -70.81 -18.41 -1.06
C GLY A 169 -71.36 -19.67 -1.73
N ILE A 170 -72.62 -20.01 -1.43
CA ILE A 170 -73.32 -21.21 -1.90
C ILE A 170 -73.31 -21.32 -3.45
N GLU A 171 -73.40 -20.21 -4.18
CA GLU A 171 -73.41 -20.20 -5.65
C GLU A 171 -72.08 -20.64 -6.26
N LEU A 172 -70.95 -20.23 -5.68
CA LEU A 172 -69.63 -20.65 -6.13
C LEU A 172 -69.37 -22.13 -5.80
N GLY A 173 -69.85 -22.60 -4.65
CA GLY A 173 -69.77 -24.02 -4.26
C GLY A 173 -70.45 -24.96 -5.26
N ALA A 174 -71.58 -24.56 -5.85
CA ALA A 174 -72.26 -25.32 -6.89
C ALA A 174 -71.42 -25.40 -8.19
N GLN A 175 -70.78 -24.31 -8.60
CA GLN A 175 -69.91 -24.31 -9.78
C GLN A 175 -68.63 -25.13 -9.53
N ILE A 176 -68.02 -25.00 -8.36
CA ILE A 176 -66.87 -25.81 -7.93
C ILE A 176 -67.22 -27.32 -8.01
N THR A 177 -68.42 -27.68 -7.56
CA THR A 177 -68.92 -29.06 -7.66
C THR A 177 -68.97 -29.56 -9.10
N GLN A 178 -69.49 -28.74 -10.02
CA GLN A 178 -69.56 -29.12 -11.44
C GLN A 178 -68.17 -29.30 -12.07
N VAL A 179 -67.21 -28.43 -11.74
CA VAL A 179 -65.84 -28.56 -12.26
C VAL A 179 -65.18 -29.81 -11.69
N PHE A 180 -65.34 -30.10 -10.39
CA PHE A 180 -64.85 -31.33 -9.78
C PHE A 180 -65.43 -32.58 -10.47
N ILE A 181 -66.76 -32.64 -10.68
CA ILE A 181 -67.42 -33.74 -11.39
C ILE A 181 -66.85 -33.92 -12.80
N LYS A 182 -66.68 -32.82 -13.54
CA LYS A 182 -66.11 -32.86 -14.90
C LYS A 182 -64.70 -33.47 -14.89
N GLN A 183 -63.86 -33.13 -13.92
CA GLN A 183 -62.52 -33.69 -13.81
C GLN A 183 -62.53 -35.15 -13.36
N LEU A 184 -63.42 -35.52 -12.43
CA LEU A 184 -63.61 -36.89 -11.98
C LEU A 184 -63.94 -37.82 -13.16
N LEU A 185 -64.86 -37.40 -14.03
CA LEU A 185 -65.24 -38.15 -15.22
C LEU A 185 -64.12 -38.23 -16.29
N GLN A 186 -63.13 -37.35 -16.22
CA GLN A 186 -61.96 -37.30 -17.13
C GLN A 186 -60.75 -38.08 -16.59
N LEU A 187 -60.83 -38.71 -15.41
CA LEU A 187 -59.75 -39.53 -14.88
C LEU A 187 -59.32 -40.61 -15.87
N SER A 188 -58.02 -40.85 -15.97
CA SER A 188 -57.47 -41.90 -16.84
C SER A 188 -57.84 -43.31 -16.32
N PRO A 189 -57.91 -44.33 -17.18
CA PRO A 189 -58.25 -45.69 -16.76
C PRO A 189 -57.37 -46.22 -15.62
N THR A 190 -56.06 -45.92 -15.67
CA THR A 190 -55.08 -46.32 -14.64
C THR A 190 -55.37 -45.66 -13.29
N GLN A 191 -55.76 -44.37 -13.29
CA GLN A 191 -56.14 -43.68 -12.06
C GLN A 191 -57.44 -44.22 -11.48
N ARG A 192 -58.44 -44.53 -12.33
CA ARG A 192 -59.71 -45.11 -11.88
C ARG A 192 -59.50 -46.46 -11.20
N GLU A 193 -58.67 -47.31 -11.78
CA GLU A 193 -58.36 -48.63 -11.24
C GLU A 193 -57.64 -48.52 -9.89
N GLN A 194 -56.64 -47.63 -9.78
CA GLN A 194 -55.95 -47.38 -8.50
C GLN A 194 -56.93 -46.92 -7.41
N PHE A 195 -57.80 -45.95 -7.70
CA PHE A 195 -58.77 -45.47 -6.72
C PHE A 195 -59.82 -46.55 -6.35
N ALA A 196 -60.28 -47.35 -7.31
CA ALA A 196 -61.24 -48.43 -7.04
C ALA A 196 -60.64 -49.55 -6.17
N VAL A 197 -59.40 -49.96 -6.45
CA VAL A 197 -58.69 -50.99 -5.67
C VAL A 197 -58.46 -50.51 -4.24
N ASN A 198 -58.02 -49.27 -4.06
CA ASN A 198 -57.73 -48.73 -2.74
C ASN A 198 -59.02 -48.51 -1.93
N ALA A 199 -60.11 -48.06 -2.56
CA ALA A 199 -61.40 -47.92 -1.90
C ALA A 199 -61.92 -49.25 -1.29
N ALA A 200 -61.61 -50.39 -1.90
CA ALA A 200 -62.04 -51.70 -1.45
C ALA A 200 -61.11 -52.35 -0.41
N ALA A 201 -59.92 -51.79 -0.18
CA ALA A 201 -58.84 -52.44 0.59
C ALA A 201 -59.09 -52.53 2.11
N ASP A 202 -59.85 -51.59 2.69
CA ASP A 202 -59.98 -51.48 4.15
C ASP A 202 -61.19 -52.23 4.76
N SER A 203 -62.28 -52.45 4.01
CA SER A 203 -63.56 -52.93 4.61
C SER A 203 -64.42 -53.84 3.73
N GLY A 204 -63.99 -54.15 2.49
CA GLY A 204 -64.79 -54.93 1.53
C GLY A 204 -66.00 -54.17 0.96
N GLN A 205 -66.22 -52.92 1.37
CA GLN A 205 -67.14 -51.96 0.77
C GLN A 205 -66.34 -50.72 0.35
N SER A 206 -66.54 -50.24 -0.87
CA SER A 206 -65.86 -49.05 -1.38
C SER A 206 -66.42 -47.78 -0.72
N GLU A 207 -65.83 -47.36 0.40
CA GLU A 207 -66.18 -46.10 1.07
C GLU A 207 -65.37 -44.95 0.48
N PHE A 208 -66.09 -43.89 0.07
CA PHE A 208 -65.52 -42.65 -0.43
C PHE A 208 -65.91 -41.51 0.51
N ILE A 209 -64.91 -40.77 0.98
CA ILE A 209 -65.12 -39.58 1.81
C ILE A 209 -64.94 -38.36 0.94
N ILE A 210 -66.00 -37.57 0.78
CA ILE A 210 -65.97 -36.28 0.09
C ILE A 210 -65.94 -35.18 1.14
N ARG A 211 -64.89 -34.35 1.11
CA ARG A 211 -64.74 -33.18 1.97
C ARG A 211 -64.92 -31.91 1.16
N SER A 212 -65.65 -30.96 1.70
CA SER A 212 -65.88 -29.66 1.08
C SER A 212 -65.73 -28.52 2.09
N ALA A 213 -65.26 -27.37 1.60
CA ALA A 213 -65.12 -26.14 2.39
C ALA A 213 -66.43 -25.65 3.05
N MET A 214 -67.57 -26.06 2.49
CA MET A 214 -68.91 -25.70 2.95
C MET A 214 -69.86 -26.89 2.84
N PRO A 215 -71.02 -26.86 3.53
CA PRO A 215 -72.08 -27.84 3.33
C PRO A 215 -72.55 -27.89 1.87
N LEU A 216 -72.46 -29.06 1.25
CA LEU A 216 -72.94 -29.28 -0.11
C LEU A 216 -74.48 -29.33 -0.14
N SER A 217 -75.09 -28.65 -1.12
CA SER A 217 -76.53 -28.75 -1.37
C SER A 217 -76.95 -30.18 -1.71
N GLU A 218 -78.22 -30.56 -1.45
CA GLU A 218 -78.74 -31.87 -1.82
C GLU A 218 -78.59 -32.18 -3.32
N ALA A 219 -78.71 -31.17 -4.18
CA ALA A 219 -78.49 -31.30 -5.61
C ALA A 219 -77.03 -31.63 -5.94
N SER A 220 -76.08 -30.94 -5.30
CA SER A 220 -74.64 -31.22 -5.43
C SER A 220 -74.27 -32.62 -4.93
N GLN A 221 -74.83 -33.03 -3.79
CA GLN A 221 -74.59 -34.37 -3.23
C GLN A 221 -75.07 -35.48 -4.17
N LYS A 222 -76.29 -35.35 -4.73
CA LYS A 222 -76.83 -36.31 -5.71
C LYS A 222 -75.99 -36.35 -6.99
N ALA A 223 -75.55 -35.19 -7.49
CA ALA A 223 -74.70 -35.12 -8.68
C ALA A 223 -73.34 -35.78 -8.46
N LEU A 224 -72.71 -35.58 -7.29
CA LEU A 224 -71.46 -36.24 -6.91
C LEU A 224 -71.64 -37.76 -6.76
N GLN A 225 -72.72 -38.20 -6.11
CA GLN A 225 -73.03 -39.63 -5.98
C GLN A 225 -73.15 -40.30 -7.35
N GLN A 226 -73.87 -39.67 -8.28
CA GLN A 226 -74.03 -40.15 -9.64
C GLN A 226 -72.68 -40.21 -10.38
N ALA A 227 -71.87 -39.14 -10.30
CA ALA A 227 -70.57 -39.08 -10.96
C ALA A 227 -69.58 -40.14 -10.45
N VAL A 228 -69.58 -40.40 -9.14
CA VAL A 228 -68.73 -41.45 -8.53
C VAL A 228 -69.20 -42.84 -9.00
N LYS A 229 -70.51 -43.09 -9.00
CA LYS A 229 -71.09 -44.34 -9.51
C LYS A 229 -70.73 -44.58 -10.98
N GLU A 230 -70.80 -43.56 -11.82
CA GLU A 230 -70.42 -43.64 -13.24
C GLU A 230 -68.91 -43.88 -13.43
N THR A 231 -68.08 -43.22 -12.62
CA THR A 231 -66.61 -43.30 -12.77
C THR A 231 -66.05 -44.65 -12.33
N PHE A 232 -66.59 -45.22 -11.25
CA PHE A 232 -66.05 -46.44 -10.62
C PHE A 232 -66.93 -47.68 -10.82
N SER A 233 -68.14 -47.55 -11.38
CA SER A 233 -69.05 -48.68 -11.65
C SER A 233 -69.36 -49.57 -10.43
N VAL A 234 -69.25 -49.01 -9.22
CA VAL A 234 -69.59 -49.61 -7.93
C VAL A 234 -70.70 -48.78 -7.28
N GLU A 235 -71.56 -49.37 -6.45
CA GLU A 235 -72.43 -48.61 -5.53
C GLU A 235 -71.60 -48.18 -4.30
N PRO A 236 -71.08 -46.94 -4.27
CA PRO A 236 -70.13 -46.55 -3.24
C PRO A 236 -70.87 -46.05 -2.01
N SER A 237 -70.39 -46.38 -0.82
CA SER A 237 -70.83 -45.68 0.40
C SER A 237 -70.14 -44.31 0.42
N LEU A 238 -70.91 -43.26 0.17
CA LEU A 238 -70.41 -41.88 0.14
C LEU A 238 -70.70 -41.16 1.45
N ARG A 239 -69.65 -40.68 2.10
CA ARG A 239 -69.74 -39.82 3.27
C ARG A 239 -69.35 -38.40 2.90
N PHE A 240 -70.19 -37.43 3.27
CA PHE A 240 -69.91 -36.02 3.08
C PHE A 240 -69.48 -35.40 4.41
N GLU A 241 -68.31 -34.77 4.42
CA GLU A 241 -67.74 -34.07 5.57
C GLU A 241 -67.48 -32.60 5.20
N VAL A 242 -67.64 -31.71 6.17
CA VAL A 242 -67.24 -30.30 6.01
C VAL A 242 -65.86 -30.15 6.64
N ASP A 243 -64.95 -29.55 5.89
CA ASP A 243 -63.58 -29.28 6.32
C ASP A 243 -63.26 -27.82 5.99
N ASP A 244 -63.17 -27.00 7.04
CA ASP A 244 -63.00 -25.55 6.97
C ASP A 244 -61.56 -25.13 6.59
N SER A 245 -60.61 -26.07 6.59
CA SER A 245 -59.24 -25.85 6.14
C SER A 245 -59.11 -25.80 4.61
N LEU A 246 -60.13 -26.26 3.88
CA LEU A 246 -60.18 -26.21 2.42
C LEU A 246 -60.54 -24.81 1.92
N VAL A 247 -59.64 -24.20 1.14
CA VAL A 247 -59.93 -22.96 0.42
C VAL A 247 -60.77 -23.30 -0.82
N SER A 248 -62.09 -23.21 -0.68
CA SER A 248 -63.06 -23.23 -1.80
C SER A 248 -62.81 -24.37 -2.79
N GLY A 249 -63.10 -25.60 -2.37
CA GLY A 249 -62.81 -26.80 -3.15
C GLY A 249 -63.51 -28.06 -2.63
N ILE A 250 -63.28 -29.16 -3.33
CA ILE A 250 -63.77 -30.50 -2.99
C ILE A 250 -62.62 -31.49 -3.08
N ASP A 251 -62.48 -32.28 -2.02
CA ASP A 251 -61.54 -33.39 -1.93
C ASP A 251 -62.31 -34.71 -1.84
N MET A 252 -61.85 -35.72 -2.55
CA MET A 252 -62.35 -37.09 -2.44
C MET A 252 -61.21 -37.99 -1.99
N THR A 253 -61.42 -38.73 -0.90
CA THR A 253 -60.45 -39.68 -0.36
C THR A 253 -61.02 -41.10 -0.38
N ALA A 254 -60.20 -42.07 -0.80
CA ALA A 254 -60.52 -43.49 -0.72
C ALA A 254 -59.23 -44.31 -0.50
N GLY A 255 -59.22 -45.20 0.50
CA GLY A 255 -58.07 -46.09 0.79
C GLY A 255 -56.72 -45.36 0.88
N GLY A 256 -56.66 -44.25 1.61
CA GLY A 256 -55.46 -43.43 1.76
C GLY A 256 -55.05 -42.57 0.55
N HIS A 257 -55.77 -42.66 -0.59
CA HIS A 257 -55.50 -41.85 -1.77
C HIS A 257 -56.46 -40.66 -1.84
N LYS A 258 -55.93 -39.48 -2.15
CA LYS A 258 -56.66 -38.21 -2.17
C LYS A 258 -56.69 -37.66 -3.60
N PHE A 259 -57.88 -37.37 -4.10
CA PHE A 259 -58.14 -36.62 -5.33
C PHE A 259 -58.76 -35.29 -4.97
N SER A 260 -58.08 -34.19 -5.28
CA SER A 260 -58.45 -32.85 -4.85
C SER A 260 -58.66 -31.92 -6.02
N TRP A 261 -59.75 -31.15 -5.97
CA TRP A 261 -59.91 -29.97 -6.79
C TRP A 261 -60.26 -28.78 -5.90
N ASN A 262 -59.28 -27.94 -5.65
CA ASN A 262 -59.43 -26.72 -4.87
C ASN A 262 -58.69 -25.56 -5.56
N ILE A 263 -59.10 -24.33 -5.24
CA ILE A 263 -58.47 -23.14 -5.84
C ILE A 263 -57.03 -22.98 -5.32
N ASP A 264 -56.73 -23.50 -4.13
CA ASP A 264 -55.39 -23.46 -3.57
C ASP A 264 -54.35 -24.20 -4.43
N HIS A 265 -54.70 -25.29 -5.11
CA HIS A 265 -53.81 -25.98 -6.03
C HIS A 265 -53.46 -25.12 -7.26
N TYR A 266 -54.42 -24.35 -7.80
CA TYR A 266 -54.14 -23.41 -8.90
C TYR A 266 -53.27 -22.25 -8.46
N LEU A 267 -53.55 -21.69 -7.28
CA LEU A 267 -52.76 -20.59 -6.71
C LEU A 267 -51.34 -21.06 -6.38
N SER A 268 -51.18 -22.25 -5.80
CA SER A 268 -49.87 -22.84 -5.50
C SER A 268 -49.08 -23.18 -6.77
N GLY A 269 -49.74 -23.66 -7.82
CA GLY A 269 -49.09 -23.90 -9.12
C GLY A 269 -48.64 -22.60 -9.80
N LEU A 270 -49.44 -21.54 -9.71
CA LEU A 270 -49.08 -20.21 -10.21
C LEU A 270 -47.97 -19.58 -9.37
N GLU A 271 -48.04 -19.69 -8.04
CA GLU A 271 -47.02 -19.24 -7.09
C GLU A 271 -45.68 -19.90 -7.39
N GLY A 272 -45.66 -21.23 -7.60
CA GLY A 272 -44.45 -21.95 -8.01
C GLY A 272 -43.92 -21.51 -9.38
N SER A 273 -44.81 -21.24 -10.34
CA SER A 273 -44.41 -20.74 -11.66
C SER A 273 -43.80 -19.33 -11.59
N ILE A 274 -44.41 -18.42 -10.83
CA ILE A 274 -43.91 -17.05 -10.64
C ILE A 274 -42.60 -17.06 -9.84
N ALA A 275 -42.48 -17.89 -8.81
CA ALA A 275 -41.25 -18.06 -8.05
C ALA A 275 -40.10 -18.50 -8.97
N SER A 276 -40.33 -19.48 -9.86
CA SER A 276 -39.33 -19.93 -10.83
C SER A 276 -38.90 -18.86 -11.82
N LEU A 277 -39.82 -17.99 -12.25
CA LEU A 277 -39.51 -16.86 -13.14
C LEU A 277 -38.66 -15.81 -12.45
N VAL A 278 -38.94 -15.52 -11.17
CA VAL A 278 -38.18 -14.54 -10.38
C VAL A 278 -36.78 -15.05 -10.04
N ASP A 279 -36.62 -16.34 -9.75
CA ASP A 279 -35.30 -16.94 -9.53
C ASP A 279 -34.49 -17.01 -10.84
N SER A 280 -35.10 -17.39 -11.97
CA SER A 280 -34.40 -17.43 -13.28
C SER A 280 -33.92 -16.06 -13.76
N LYS A 281 -34.65 -14.99 -13.42
CA LYS A 281 -34.26 -13.61 -13.74
C LYS A 281 -33.14 -13.10 -12.83
N GLY A 282 -33.07 -13.63 -11.61
CA GLY A 282 -31.98 -13.40 -10.67
C GLY A 282 -30.67 -14.07 -11.12
N GLU A 283 -30.73 -15.26 -11.72
CA GLU A 283 -29.55 -15.97 -12.23
C GLU A 283 -29.02 -15.40 -13.57
N ALA A 284 -29.90 -14.90 -14.44
CA ALA A 284 -29.49 -14.33 -15.73
C ALA A 284 -28.85 -12.94 -15.66
N SER A 285 -28.84 -12.29 -14.49
CA SER A 285 -28.30 -10.94 -14.26
C SER A 285 -27.01 -10.92 -13.43
N VAL A 286 -26.42 -12.10 -13.17
CA VAL A 286 -25.11 -12.30 -12.51
C VAL A 286 -24.05 -12.60 -13.57
#